data_AF-A0A6M1E0S1-F1
#
_entry.id   AF-A0A6M1E0S1-F1
#
_cell.length_a   1.000
_cell.length_b   1.000
_cell.length_c   1.000
_cell.angle_alpha   90.00
_cell.angle_beta   90.00
_cell.angle_gamma   90.00
#
_symmetry.space_group_name_H-M   'P 1'
#
loop_
_entity.id
_entity.type
_entity.pdbx_description
1 polymer ?
#
loop_
_entity_poly.entity_id
_entity_poly.type
_entity_poly.pdbx_seq_one_letter_code
_entity_poly.pdbx_strand_id
1 'polypeptide(L)'
;MKFNYITGLGIMVLMISCAPLKKNETDKRSDPKNNYADFFPNEVRPDVSKPCFEGAYYRKLVSSTDNWVGIRGTVILPQIIFDDTRKNPKKPKQYLDNPSIYLGGNVDGQETDIGLSWEVIKDKQGNISEARVAFRPFLRRTSHKSGQESIFLNGPATEEYYWYPGEEVFLSLETIGKGLVKFIVEGAGKKYETTFECAGYTLENKGEFKRVNAIDQMGNEGKPVQPTKTKVNGGKWLHTDLLRMENGKVLIVPFQSERYTEMNCPNVSFFSVMASDAEKRKGAEEINISGTGH
;
A
#
# COMPACT_ATOMS: atom_id res chain seq x y z
N MET A 1 8.59 96.73 32.12
CA MET A 1 9.70 96.83 31.14
C MET A 1 10.04 95.41 30.72
N LYS A 2 10.12 95.17 29.40
CA LYS A 2 10.41 93.88 28.76
C LYS A 2 11.69 93.25 29.33
N PHE A 3 11.77 91.91 29.41
CA PHE A 3 12.61 91.13 28.49
C PHE A 3 12.41 89.61 28.62
N ASN A 4 12.53 88.97 27.47
CA ASN A 4 12.32 87.55 27.18
C ASN A 4 13.46 86.62 27.63
N TYR A 5 13.09 85.33 27.56
CA TYR A 5 13.88 84.12 27.30
C TYR A 5 14.49 83.43 28.53
N ILE A 6 14.18 82.15 28.72
CA ILE A 6 15.06 81.03 28.33
C ILE A 6 14.40 79.68 28.72
N THR A 7 14.30 78.82 27.71
CA THR A 7 14.32 77.34 27.68
C THR A 7 13.81 76.48 28.84
N GLY A 8 12.95 75.52 28.49
CA GLY A 8 12.66 74.35 29.33
C GLY A 8 11.92 73.29 28.53
N LEU A 9 12.65 72.57 27.68
CA LEU A 9 12.17 71.46 26.85
C LEU A 9 11.87 70.25 27.77
N GLY A 10 10.60 70.06 28.14
CA GLY A 10 10.15 68.88 28.85
C GLY A 10 10.06 67.68 27.92
N ILE A 11 11.14 66.90 27.83
CA ILE A 11 11.15 65.60 27.16
C ILE A 11 10.35 64.62 28.03
N MET A 12 9.18 64.22 27.54
CA MET A 12 8.43 63.10 28.07
C MET A 12 9.18 61.80 27.70
N VAL A 13 9.91 61.25 28.67
CA VAL A 13 10.55 59.93 28.53
C VAL A 13 9.44 58.87 28.53
N LEU A 14 9.03 58.44 27.34
CA LEU A 14 8.32 57.18 27.14
C LEU A 14 9.27 56.04 27.53
N MET A 15 9.02 55.43 28.69
CA MET A 15 9.59 54.14 29.06
C MET A 15 9.10 53.09 28.06
N ILE A 16 9.90 52.80 27.04
CA ILE A 16 9.74 51.62 26.20
C ILE A 16 10.10 50.42 27.07
N SER A 17 9.08 49.77 27.64
CA SER A 17 9.24 48.41 28.16
C SER A 17 9.47 47.50 26.95
N CYS A 18 10.70 47.02 26.80
CA CYS A 18 11.01 45.86 25.96
C CYS A 18 10.30 44.63 26.54
N ALA A 19 9.07 44.37 26.08
CA ALA A 19 8.49 43.05 26.19
C ALA A 19 9.28 42.11 25.26
N PRO A 20 9.84 41.00 25.74
CA PRO A 20 10.45 40.03 24.84
C PRO A 20 9.36 39.46 23.93
N LEU A 21 9.59 39.59 22.62
CA LEU A 21 8.85 38.89 21.57
C LEU A 21 8.78 37.41 21.94
N LYS A 22 7.57 36.93 22.29
CA LYS A 22 7.30 35.50 22.34
C LYS A 22 7.60 34.96 20.95
N LYS A 23 8.69 34.19 20.84
CA LYS A 23 8.95 33.33 19.70
C LYS A 23 7.68 32.52 19.47
N ASN A 24 7.10 32.67 18.29
CA ASN A 24 6.21 31.67 17.72
C ASN A 24 7.04 30.39 17.61
N GLU A 25 6.96 29.56 18.65
CA GLU A 25 7.32 28.16 18.52
C GLU A 25 6.39 27.58 17.46
N THR A 26 7.03 27.18 16.36
CA THR A 26 6.46 26.32 15.35
C THR A 26 5.66 25.22 16.01
N ASP A 27 4.38 25.15 15.65
CA ASP A 27 3.43 24.13 16.04
C ASP A 27 4.00 22.75 15.65
N LYS A 28 4.78 22.18 16.56
CA LYS A 28 5.07 20.75 16.59
C LYS A 28 3.75 20.09 16.97
N ARG A 29 2.89 19.84 15.98
CA ARG A 29 1.88 18.77 16.08
C ARG A 29 2.61 17.43 16.12
N SER A 30 3.20 17.11 17.26
CA SER A 30 3.32 15.73 17.69
C SER A 30 1.91 15.31 18.11
N ASP A 31 1.19 14.65 17.21
CA ASP A 31 -0.05 13.97 17.57
C ASP A 31 0.32 12.84 18.55
N PRO A 32 -0.14 12.90 19.81
CA PRO A 32 0.32 11.99 20.85
C PRO A 32 -0.22 10.59 20.56
N LYS A 33 0.67 9.63 20.28
CA LYS A 33 0.52 8.18 20.55
C LYS A 33 -0.94 7.68 20.68
N ASN A 34 -1.76 7.81 19.65
CA ASN A 34 -2.98 7.00 19.59
C ASN A 34 -2.57 5.62 19.11
N ASN A 35 -2.16 4.79 20.09
CA ASN A 35 -1.97 3.38 19.89
C ASN A 35 -3.38 2.78 19.77
N TYR A 36 -4.01 2.85 18.59
CA TYR A 36 -5.31 2.23 18.30
C TYR A 36 -5.21 0.69 18.24
N ALA A 37 -4.48 0.10 19.19
CA ALA A 37 -4.49 -1.32 19.47
C ALA A 37 -5.91 -1.77 19.88
N ASP A 38 -6.69 -0.87 20.49
CA ASP A 38 -8.08 -1.10 20.82
C ASP A 38 -9.02 -0.75 19.65
N PHE A 39 -10.16 -1.43 19.62
CA PHE A 39 -11.17 -1.30 18.57
C PHE A 39 -12.03 -0.05 18.75
N PHE A 40 -12.48 0.52 17.62
CA PHE A 40 -13.48 1.58 17.71
C PHE A 40 -14.84 1.00 18.13
N PRO A 41 -15.67 1.73 18.89
CA PRO A 41 -16.96 1.22 19.37
C PRO A 41 -17.88 0.66 18.29
N ASN A 42 -17.81 1.21 17.07
CA ASN A 42 -18.65 0.81 15.93
C ASN A 42 -17.85 0.10 14.82
N GLU A 43 -16.66 -0.41 15.15
CA GLU A 43 -15.84 -1.11 14.17
C GLU A 43 -16.41 -2.48 13.84
N VAL A 44 -16.64 -2.72 12.56
CA VAL A 44 -17.05 -4.01 12.02
C VAL A 44 -15.87 -4.96 12.07
N ARG A 45 -16.05 -6.13 12.68
CA ARG A 45 -15.02 -7.18 12.71
C ARG A 45 -14.94 -7.92 11.37
N PRO A 46 -13.74 -8.36 10.95
CA PRO A 46 -13.59 -9.16 9.74
C PRO A 46 -14.30 -10.50 9.89
N ASP A 47 -14.67 -11.10 8.75
CA ASP A 47 -15.20 -12.46 8.73
C ASP A 47 -14.13 -13.45 9.26
N VAL A 48 -14.57 -14.54 9.89
CA VAL A 48 -13.64 -15.58 10.36
C VAL A 48 -12.94 -16.28 9.19
N SER A 49 -13.62 -16.38 8.04
CA SER A 49 -13.07 -17.00 6.83
C SER A 49 -13.74 -16.46 5.57
N LYS A 50 -13.02 -16.50 4.45
CA LYS A 50 -13.53 -16.18 3.11
C LYS A 50 -13.07 -17.27 2.12
N PRO A 51 -13.88 -17.60 1.09
CA PRO A 51 -13.53 -18.62 0.11
C PRO A 51 -12.36 -18.17 -0.76
N CYS A 52 -11.52 -19.12 -1.17
CA CYS A 52 -10.48 -18.85 -2.16
C CYS A 52 -11.10 -18.56 -3.53
N PHE A 53 -10.47 -17.62 -4.24
CA PHE A 53 -10.72 -17.41 -5.65
C PHE A 53 -9.64 -18.15 -6.43
N GLU A 54 -10.07 -19.01 -7.35
CA GLU A 54 -9.17 -19.91 -8.08
C GLU A 54 -8.25 -19.14 -9.05
N GLY A 55 -7.06 -19.71 -9.31
CA GLY A 55 -6.20 -19.26 -10.40
C GLY A 55 -4.77 -18.89 -10.03
N ALA A 56 -4.43 -18.80 -8.75
CA ALA A 56 -3.11 -18.40 -8.28
C ALA A 56 -2.76 -19.00 -6.91
N TYR A 57 -1.48 -18.95 -6.55
CA TYR A 57 -1.05 -19.16 -5.16
C TYR A 57 -0.93 -17.79 -4.51
N TYR A 58 -1.73 -17.47 -3.50
CA TYR A 58 -1.64 -16.20 -2.82
C TYR A 58 -1.89 -16.26 -1.32
N ARG A 59 -1.12 -15.43 -0.61
CA ARG A 59 -1.33 -15.02 0.79
C ARG A 59 -2.03 -13.68 0.76
N LYS A 60 -3.27 -13.61 1.26
CA LYS A 60 -4.07 -12.39 1.34
C LYS A 60 -4.52 -12.15 2.77
N LEU A 61 -4.42 -10.89 3.18
CA LEU A 61 -5.05 -10.33 4.37
C LEU A 61 -6.05 -9.29 3.91
N VAL A 62 -7.29 -9.38 4.38
CA VAL A 62 -8.38 -8.49 3.97
C VAL A 62 -9.17 -8.04 5.18
N SER A 63 -9.49 -6.74 5.26
CA SER A 63 -10.25 -6.16 6.36
C SER A 63 -11.72 -6.57 6.31
N SER A 64 -12.49 -6.12 7.30
CA SER A 64 -13.95 -6.00 7.15
C SER A 64 -14.31 -4.89 6.16
N THR A 65 -15.58 -4.86 5.74
CA THR A 65 -16.18 -3.67 5.12
C THR A 65 -16.60 -2.68 6.20
N ASP A 66 -15.92 -1.54 6.27
CA ASP A 66 -16.15 -0.51 7.29
C ASP A 66 -15.74 0.87 6.76
N ASN A 67 -15.61 1.88 7.62
CA ASN A 67 -15.14 3.24 7.28
C ASN A 67 -13.64 3.29 6.90
N TRP A 68 -13.10 2.19 6.37
CA TRP A 68 -11.77 2.14 5.79
C TRP A 68 -11.78 2.93 4.48
N VAL A 69 -10.76 3.74 4.29
CA VAL A 69 -10.54 4.58 3.10
C VAL A 69 -9.15 4.34 2.50
N GLY A 70 -8.40 3.36 3.00
CA GLY A 70 -7.10 3.03 2.46
C GLY A 70 -6.35 1.99 3.28
N ILE A 71 -5.18 1.64 2.78
CA ILE A 71 -4.24 0.70 3.39
C ILE A 71 -2.82 1.09 2.98
N ARG A 72 -1.85 0.86 3.86
CA ARG A 72 -0.43 1.11 3.60
C ARG A 72 0.45 0.16 4.38
N GLY A 73 1.70 0.02 3.96
CA GLY A 73 2.68 -0.79 4.69
C GLY A 73 4.03 -0.82 4.01
N THR A 74 5.03 -1.30 4.73
CA THR A 74 6.38 -1.48 4.21
C THR A 74 6.69 -2.96 4.06
N VAL A 75 7.25 -3.34 2.92
CA VAL A 75 7.56 -4.73 2.56
C VAL A 75 8.98 -4.85 2.02
N ILE A 76 9.68 -5.89 2.43
CA ILE A 76 10.92 -6.35 1.79
C ILE A 76 10.53 -7.28 0.64
N LEU A 77 10.98 -6.95 -0.56
CA LEU A 77 10.63 -7.69 -1.77
C LEU A 77 11.27 -9.09 -1.79
N PRO A 78 10.55 -10.13 -2.23
CA PRO A 78 10.98 -11.51 -2.13
C PRO A 78 11.96 -11.89 -3.23
N GLN A 79 12.73 -12.93 -2.97
CA GLN A 79 13.49 -13.66 -3.98
C GLN A 79 12.56 -14.60 -4.75
N ILE A 80 12.85 -14.80 -6.04
CA ILE A 80 12.03 -15.61 -6.93
C ILE A 80 12.88 -16.73 -7.52
N ILE A 81 12.39 -17.96 -7.45
CA ILE A 81 12.96 -19.13 -8.12
C ILE A 81 11.86 -19.71 -9.00
N PHE A 82 12.01 -19.63 -10.32
CA PHE A 82 10.99 -20.09 -11.26
C PHE A 82 11.09 -21.59 -11.56
N ASP A 83 9.95 -22.19 -11.88
CA ASP A 83 9.87 -23.52 -12.49
C ASP A 83 10.17 -23.45 -14.00
N ASP A 84 11.29 -24.05 -14.42
CA ASP A 84 11.67 -24.15 -15.83
C ASP A 84 10.64 -24.85 -16.72
N THR A 85 9.78 -25.70 -16.16
CA THR A 85 8.71 -26.37 -16.90
C THR A 85 7.50 -25.46 -17.17
N ARG A 86 7.45 -24.30 -16.50
CA ARG A 86 6.37 -23.30 -16.62
C ARG A 86 6.76 -22.12 -17.53
N LYS A 87 7.70 -22.31 -18.46
CA LYS A 87 8.03 -21.29 -19.47
C LYS A 87 6.84 -20.99 -20.38
N ASN A 88 6.67 -19.71 -20.70
CA ASN A 88 5.61 -19.28 -21.59
C ASN A 88 5.95 -19.67 -23.04
N PRO A 89 5.16 -20.52 -23.71
CA PRO A 89 5.47 -20.98 -25.06
C PRO A 89 5.47 -19.86 -26.10
N LYS A 90 4.74 -18.76 -25.84
CA LYS A 90 4.71 -17.57 -26.72
C LYS A 90 5.86 -16.59 -26.43
N LYS A 91 6.46 -16.67 -25.25
CA LYS A 91 7.57 -15.81 -24.79
C LYS A 91 8.56 -16.65 -23.97
N PRO A 92 9.45 -17.44 -24.61
CA PRO A 92 10.24 -18.47 -23.92
C PRO A 92 11.19 -17.98 -22.82
N LYS A 93 11.46 -16.67 -22.75
CA LYS A 93 12.24 -16.00 -21.70
C LYS A 93 11.41 -15.57 -20.49
N GLN A 94 10.10 -15.81 -20.52
CA GLN A 94 9.15 -15.48 -19.47
C GLN A 94 8.49 -16.76 -18.95
N TYR A 95 8.03 -16.71 -17.71
CA TYR A 95 7.30 -17.80 -17.07
C TYR A 95 5.80 -17.50 -17.06
N LEU A 96 4.98 -18.55 -17.05
CA LEU A 96 3.54 -18.46 -16.85
C LEU A 96 3.17 -18.11 -15.41
N ASP A 97 4.08 -18.37 -14.47
CA ASP A 97 3.98 -17.91 -13.10
C ASP A 97 4.58 -16.50 -12.99
N ASN A 98 3.90 -15.60 -12.30
CA ASN A 98 4.28 -14.20 -12.17
C ASN A 98 4.10 -13.71 -10.73
N PRO A 99 5.20 -13.47 -10.00
CA PRO A 99 5.10 -12.93 -8.65
C PRO A 99 4.57 -11.51 -8.62
N SER A 100 3.73 -11.22 -7.63
CA SER A 100 3.21 -9.88 -7.38
C SER A 100 3.05 -9.61 -5.88
N ILE A 101 3.17 -8.34 -5.50
CA ILE A 101 2.86 -7.83 -4.17
C ILE A 101 2.03 -6.59 -4.34
N TYR A 102 0.83 -6.58 -3.78
CA TYR A 102 -0.08 -5.48 -4.02
C TYR A 102 -1.01 -5.19 -2.85
N LEU A 103 -1.53 -3.97 -2.88
CA LEU A 103 -2.63 -3.49 -2.07
C LEU A 103 -3.89 -3.49 -2.94
N GLY A 104 -5.05 -3.43 -2.33
CA GLY A 104 -6.28 -3.31 -3.07
C GLY A 104 -7.44 -3.04 -2.14
N GLY A 105 -8.62 -2.92 -2.73
CA GLY A 105 -9.83 -2.83 -1.95
C GLY A 105 -11.07 -3.10 -2.77
N ASN A 106 -12.20 -3.07 -2.09
CA ASN A 106 -13.53 -3.06 -2.66
C ASN A 106 -14.33 -1.93 -2.01
N VAL A 107 -14.72 -0.93 -2.80
CA VAL A 107 -15.56 0.18 -2.36
C VAL A 107 -16.70 0.34 -3.35
N ASP A 108 -17.94 0.32 -2.85
CA ASP A 108 -19.16 0.34 -3.68
C ASP A 108 -19.20 -0.71 -4.79
N GLY A 109 -18.67 -1.91 -4.52
CA GLY A 109 -18.63 -3.03 -5.46
C GLY A 109 -17.54 -2.92 -6.54
N GLN A 110 -16.68 -1.91 -6.49
CA GLN A 110 -15.53 -1.80 -7.39
C GLN A 110 -14.26 -2.35 -6.74
N GLU A 111 -13.71 -3.42 -7.30
CA GLU A 111 -12.47 -4.03 -6.83
C GLU A 111 -11.25 -3.38 -7.48
N THR A 112 -10.17 -3.21 -6.71
CA THR A 112 -8.85 -2.80 -7.20
C THR A 112 -7.77 -3.76 -6.75
N ASP A 113 -6.75 -3.90 -7.60
CA ASP A 113 -5.46 -4.51 -7.29
C ASP A 113 -4.37 -3.57 -7.80
N ILE A 114 -3.58 -2.98 -6.90
CA ILE A 114 -2.65 -1.90 -7.21
C ILE A 114 -1.39 -2.13 -6.40
N GLY A 115 -0.26 -2.27 -7.08
CA GLY A 115 0.97 -2.72 -6.42
C GLY A 115 2.13 -2.90 -7.37
N LEU A 116 2.94 -3.91 -7.09
CA LEU A 116 4.14 -4.28 -7.82
C LEU A 116 3.98 -5.68 -8.44
N SER A 117 4.25 -5.81 -9.73
CA SER A 117 4.29 -7.10 -10.44
C SER A 117 5.67 -7.32 -11.05
N TRP A 118 6.11 -8.57 -11.12
CA TRP A 118 7.33 -8.93 -11.81
C TRP A 118 7.15 -8.69 -13.32
N GLU A 119 7.97 -7.82 -13.91
CA GLU A 119 7.76 -7.33 -15.27
C GLU A 119 9.05 -7.10 -16.06
N VAL A 120 8.88 -6.99 -17.38
CA VAL A 120 9.96 -6.60 -18.30
C VAL A 120 10.39 -5.16 -18.04
N ILE A 121 11.61 -4.80 -18.39
CA ILE A 121 12.13 -3.44 -18.26
C ILE A 121 12.54 -2.88 -19.61
N LYS A 122 12.61 -1.57 -19.70
CA LYS A 122 13.27 -0.84 -20.79
C LYS A 122 14.65 -0.39 -20.32
N ASP A 123 15.69 -0.72 -21.08
CA ASP A 123 17.07 -0.29 -20.81
C ASP A 123 17.30 1.18 -21.21
N LYS A 124 18.52 1.69 -20.96
CA LYS A 124 18.90 3.09 -21.27
C LYS A 124 18.88 3.42 -22.77
N GLN A 125 19.01 2.41 -23.63
CA GLN A 125 18.94 2.54 -25.09
C GLN A 125 17.50 2.41 -25.60
N GLY A 126 16.58 2.04 -24.72
CA GLY A 126 15.17 1.89 -25.01
C GLY A 126 14.74 0.48 -25.44
N ASN A 127 15.63 -0.51 -25.35
CA ASN A 127 15.29 -1.89 -25.66
C ASN A 127 14.49 -2.51 -24.51
N ILE A 128 13.52 -3.35 -24.85
CA ILE A 128 12.71 -4.09 -23.88
C ILE A 128 13.41 -5.41 -23.58
N SER A 129 13.56 -5.74 -22.30
CA SER A 129 14.11 -7.02 -21.86
C SER A 129 13.20 -8.18 -22.29
N GLU A 130 13.80 -9.27 -22.79
CA GLU A 130 13.02 -10.46 -23.18
C GLU A 130 12.38 -11.15 -21.96
N ALA A 131 13.13 -11.18 -20.85
CA ALA A 131 12.70 -11.69 -19.56
C ALA A 131 12.12 -10.57 -18.69
N ARG A 132 11.25 -10.96 -17.76
CA ARG A 132 10.85 -10.11 -16.63
C ARG A 132 11.96 -10.12 -15.58
N VAL A 133 12.37 -8.95 -15.12
CA VAL A 133 13.60 -8.80 -14.31
C VAL A 133 13.48 -7.78 -13.17
N ALA A 134 12.35 -7.07 -13.04
CA ALA A 134 12.13 -6.12 -11.96
C ALA A 134 10.66 -6.11 -11.53
N PHE A 135 10.42 -5.78 -10.27
CA PHE A 135 9.10 -5.40 -9.79
C PHE A 135 8.76 -3.99 -10.29
N ARG A 136 7.61 -3.84 -10.93
CA ARG A 136 7.12 -2.57 -11.49
C ARG A 136 5.70 -2.26 -11.02
N PRO A 137 5.35 -0.97 -10.90
CA PRO A 137 4.01 -0.57 -10.52
C PRO A 137 2.97 -1.09 -11.52
N PHE A 138 1.81 -1.51 -11.05
CA PHE A 138 0.63 -1.75 -11.86
C PHE A 138 -0.62 -1.24 -11.14
N LEU A 139 -1.65 -0.93 -11.92
CA LEU A 139 -2.95 -0.49 -11.44
C LEU A 139 -4.05 -1.26 -12.15
N ARG A 140 -4.92 -1.93 -11.39
CA ARG A 140 -6.11 -2.61 -11.88
C ARG A 140 -7.33 -2.11 -11.15
N ARG A 141 -8.43 -1.92 -11.89
CA ARG A 141 -9.78 -1.82 -11.34
C ARG A 141 -10.75 -2.68 -12.15
N THR A 142 -11.80 -3.19 -11.51
CA THR A 142 -12.96 -3.77 -12.20
C THR A 142 -13.88 -2.69 -12.73
N SER A 143 -14.82 -3.08 -13.58
CA SER A 143 -15.91 -2.20 -14.00
C SER A 143 -16.78 -1.80 -12.81
N HIS A 144 -17.51 -0.68 -12.94
CA HIS A 144 -18.40 -0.17 -11.92
C HIS A 144 -19.78 0.19 -12.50
N LYS A 145 -20.83 0.14 -11.68
CA LYS A 145 -22.22 0.43 -12.05
C LYS A 145 -22.45 1.84 -12.63
N SER A 146 -21.50 2.75 -12.45
CA SER A 146 -21.52 4.08 -13.09
C SER A 146 -21.18 4.05 -14.59
N GLY A 147 -20.83 2.89 -15.16
CA GLY A 147 -20.36 2.75 -16.53
C GLY A 147 -18.84 2.88 -16.69
N GLN A 148 -18.08 3.03 -15.60
CA GLN A 148 -16.61 3.01 -15.69
C GLN A 148 -16.14 1.58 -16.01
N GLU A 149 -15.35 1.44 -17.08
CA GLU A 149 -14.83 0.15 -17.51
C GLU A 149 -13.66 -0.34 -16.64
N SER A 150 -13.47 -1.66 -16.63
CA SER A 150 -12.29 -2.29 -16.05
C SER A 150 -11.04 -1.91 -16.85
N ILE A 151 -9.92 -1.71 -16.16
CA ILE A 151 -8.64 -1.44 -16.82
C ILE A 151 -7.50 -2.07 -16.04
N PHE A 152 -6.44 -2.44 -16.76
CA PHE A 152 -5.14 -2.83 -16.22
C PHE A 152 -4.07 -1.93 -16.86
N LEU A 153 -3.29 -1.25 -16.04
CA LEU A 153 -2.23 -0.34 -16.45
C LEU A 153 -0.92 -0.76 -15.80
N ASN A 154 0.16 -0.71 -16.56
CA ASN A 154 1.50 -0.76 -15.98
C ASN A 154 2.01 0.66 -15.76
N GLY A 155 2.71 0.88 -14.65
CA GLY A 155 3.52 2.07 -14.45
C GLY A 155 4.61 2.19 -15.52
N PRO A 156 5.23 3.38 -15.67
CA PRO A 156 6.21 3.60 -16.73
C PRO A 156 7.38 2.60 -16.66
N ALA A 157 7.88 2.19 -17.83
CA ALA A 157 9.08 1.37 -17.93
C ALA A 157 10.31 2.30 -17.91
N THR A 158 10.63 2.86 -16.74
CA THR A 158 11.83 3.68 -16.51
C THR A 158 12.57 3.23 -15.28
N GLU A 159 13.90 3.43 -15.26
CA GLU A 159 14.80 2.96 -14.20
C GLU A 159 14.39 3.46 -12.80
N GLU A 160 13.77 4.63 -12.71
CA GLU A 160 13.28 5.18 -11.44
C GLU A 160 12.14 4.36 -10.81
N TYR A 161 11.51 3.44 -11.56
CA TYR A 161 10.36 2.64 -11.13
C TYR A 161 10.61 1.13 -11.21
N TYR A 162 11.88 0.71 -11.16
CA TYR A 162 12.27 -0.70 -11.09
C TYR A 162 12.74 -1.04 -9.69
N TRP A 163 12.02 -1.95 -9.02
CA TRP A 163 12.43 -2.48 -7.73
C TRP A 163 12.89 -3.93 -7.84
N TYR A 164 13.79 -4.33 -6.94
CA TYR A 164 14.46 -5.62 -7.00
C TYR A 164 14.28 -6.41 -5.70
N PRO A 165 14.37 -7.75 -5.76
CA PRO A 165 14.38 -8.61 -4.59
C PRO A 165 15.35 -8.13 -3.50
N GLY A 166 14.90 -8.12 -2.24
CA GLY A 166 15.64 -7.64 -1.07
C GLY A 166 15.50 -6.15 -0.79
N GLU A 167 14.98 -5.35 -1.73
CA GLU A 167 14.71 -3.94 -1.46
C GLU A 167 13.51 -3.78 -0.52
N GLU A 168 13.62 -2.84 0.41
CA GLU A 168 12.52 -2.39 1.27
C GLU A 168 11.72 -1.29 0.56
N VAL A 169 10.41 -1.49 0.44
CA VAL A 169 9.49 -0.56 -0.24
C VAL A 169 8.26 -0.28 0.62
N PHE A 170 7.92 0.98 0.75
CA PHE A 170 6.64 1.44 1.27
C PHE A 170 5.60 1.47 0.14
N LEU A 171 4.41 0.95 0.42
CA LEU A 171 3.24 0.94 -0.45
C LEU A 171 2.09 1.65 0.27
N SER A 172 1.35 2.51 -0.43
CA SER A 172 0.13 3.13 0.11
C SER A 172 -0.95 3.25 -0.95
N LEU A 173 -2.17 2.90 -0.58
CA LEU A 173 -3.38 3.07 -1.37
C LEU A 173 -4.42 3.83 -0.55
N GLU A 174 -4.78 5.04 -0.96
CA GLU A 174 -5.66 5.93 -0.19
C GLU A 174 -6.72 6.56 -1.08
N THR A 175 -7.99 6.45 -0.71
CA THR A 175 -9.07 7.26 -1.29
C THR A 175 -8.84 8.70 -0.87
N ILE A 176 -8.56 9.59 -1.82
CA ILE A 176 -8.27 11.01 -1.56
C ILE A 176 -9.43 11.94 -1.94
N GLY A 177 -10.49 11.38 -2.50
CA GLY A 177 -11.67 12.11 -2.92
C GLY A 177 -12.63 11.23 -3.70
N LYS A 178 -13.77 11.80 -4.11
CA LYS A 178 -14.78 11.08 -4.87
C LYS A 178 -14.21 10.58 -6.20
N GLY A 179 -14.22 9.27 -6.37
CA GLY A 179 -13.75 8.60 -7.57
C GLY A 179 -12.22 8.52 -7.70
N LEU A 180 -11.45 8.86 -6.66
CA LEU A 180 -10.00 9.06 -6.76
C LEU A 180 -9.25 8.30 -5.67
N VAL A 181 -8.30 7.48 -6.11
CA VAL A 181 -7.39 6.74 -5.25
C VAL A 181 -5.96 7.16 -5.56
N LYS A 182 -5.21 7.52 -4.53
CA LYS A 182 -3.77 7.79 -4.60
C LYS A 182 -3.00 6.51 -4.33
N PHE A 183 -2.06 6.20 -5.22
CA PHE A 183 -1.11 5.11 -5.04
C PHE A 183 0.31 5.65 -4.94
N ILE A 184 1.05 5.17 -3.95
CA ILE A 184 2.46 5.49 -3.72
C ILE A 184 3.25 4.18 -3.57
N VAL A 185 4.40 4.13 -4.24
CA VAL A 185 5.49 3.19 -3.97
C VAL A 185 6.76 4.00 -3.76
N GLU A 186 7.46 3.81 -2.65
CA GLU A 186 8.76 4.45 -2.43
C GLU A 186 9.71 3.56 -1.65
N GLY A 187 11.00 3.68 -1.92
CA GLY A 187 12.02 2.82 -1.32
C GLY A 187 13.25 2.73 -2.21
N ALA A 188 14.41 2.38 -1.64
CA ALA A 188 15.68 2.28 -2.36
C ALA A 188 16.03 3.54 -3.20
N GLY A 189 15.69 4.74 -2.70
CA GLY A 189 15.92 6.02 -3.39
C GLY A 189 14.99 6.30 -4.57
N LYS A 190 13.95 5.48 -4.77
CA LYS A 190 12.98 5.56 -5.87
C LYS A 190 11.60 5.93 -5.33
N LYS A 191 10.77 6.57 -6.16
CA LYS A 191 9.38 6.89 -5.81
C LYS A 191 8.49 6.94 -7.05
N TYR A 192 7.43 6.13 -7.05
CA TYR A 192 6.30 6.25 -7.97
C TYR A 192 5.07 6.75 -7.20
N GLU A 193 4.40 7.75 -7.75
CA GLU A 193 3.18 8.32 -7.17
C GLU A 193 2.20 8.65 -8.30
N THR A 194 0.94 8.24 -8.13
CA THR A 194 -0.10 8.53 -9.11
C THR A 194 -1.48 8.60 -8.46
N THR A 195 -2.39 9.28 -9.14
CA THR A 195 -3.82 9.25 -8.83
C THR A 195 -4.52 8.42 -9.89
N PHE A 196 -5.34 7.48 -9.45
CA PHE A 196 -6.07 6.55 -10.29
C PHE A 196 -7.57 6.72 -10.06
N GLU A 197 -8.32 6.88 -11.15
CA GLU A 197 -9.76 7.00 -11.07
C GLU A 197 -10.37 5.65 -10.68
N CYS A 198 -11.22 5.62 -9.67
CA CYS A 198 -11.98 4.44 -9.26
C CYS A 198 -13.36 4.93 -8.82
N ALA A 199 -14.34 4.94 -9.72
CA ALA A 199 -15.64 5.59 -9.54
C ALA A 199 -16.38 5.19 -8.26
N GLY A 200 -16.22 3.96 -7.76
CA GLY A 200 -16.84 3.49 -6.52
C GLY A 200 -16.18 4.03 -5.24
N TYR A 201 -14.93 4.51 -5.32
CA TYR A 201 -14.15 4.91 -4.16
C TYR A 201 -14.54 6.32 -3.72
N THR A 202 -15.05 6.43 -2.49
CA THR A 202 -15.36 7.71 -1.86
C THR A 202 -14.98 7.66 -0.38
N LEU A 203 -14.97 8.81 0.29
CA LEU A 203 -14.66 8.90 1.72
C LEU A 203 -15.87 8.55 2.60
N GLU A 204 -17.07 8.52 2.01
CA GLU A 204 -18.35 8.26 2.68
C GLU A 204 -18.78 6.80 2.57
N ASN A 205 -18.36 6.12 1.50
CA ASN A 205 -18.67 4.71 1.28
C ASN A 205 -17.79 3.83 2.17
N LYS A 206 -18.37 2.73 2.64
CA LYS A 206 -17.59 1.70 3.35
C LYS A 206 -16.72 0.94 2.38
N GLY A 207 -15.47 0.71 2.78
CA GLY A 207 -14.47 -0.03 2.03
C GLY A 207 -14.00 -1.28 2.74
N GLU A 208 -13.62 -2.28 1.95
CA GLU A 208 -12.80 -3.41 2.36
C GLU A 208 -11.41 -3.22 1.73
N PHE A 209 -10.32 -3.41 2.47
CA PHE A 209 -8.97 -3.25 1.94
C PHE A 209 -8.12 -4.50 2.21
N LYS A 210 -7.21 -4.78 1.29
CA LYS A 210 -6.40 -6.00 1.29
C LYS A 210 -4.94 -5.72 0.98
N ARG A 211 -4.07 -6.59 1.49
CA ARG A 211 -2.72 -6.78 0.98
C ARG A 211 -2.50 -8.22 0.56
N VAL A 212 -1.70 -8.42 -0.50
CA VAL A 212 -1.51 -9.72 -1.13
C VAL A 212 -0.05 -9.92 -1.54
N ASN A 213 0.46 -11.12 -1.30
CA ASN A 213 1.64 -11.68 -1.96
C ASN A 213 1.18 -12.87 -2.79
N ALA A 214 1.51 -12.90 -4.07
CA ALA A 214 1.02 -13.93 -4.98
C ALA A 214 2.10 -14.48 -5.93
N ILE A 215 1.86 -15.70 -6.40
CA ILE A 215 2.35 -16.26 -7.64
C ILE A 215 1.12 -16.33 -8.57
N ASP A 216 0.90 -15.26 -9.32
CA ASP A 216 -0.18 -15.20 -10.30
C ASP A 216 0.13 -16.13 -11.46
N GLN A 217 -0.88 -16.80 -12.01
CA GLN A 217 -0.70 -17.66 -13.18
C GLN A 217 -1.37 -17.02 -14.39
N MET A 218 -0.54 -16.64 -15.37
CA MET A 218 -0.97 -15.91 -16.56
C MET A 218 -2.11 -16.66 -17.27
N GLY A 219 -3.26 -16.00 -17.41
CA GLY A 219 -4.44 -16.54 -18.10
C GLY A 219 -5.20 -17.63 -17.33
N ASN A 220 -4.93 -17.79 -16.04
CA ASN A 220 -5.53 -18.82 -15.19
C ASN A 220 -6.56 -18.28 -14.18
N GLU A 221 -6.91 -16.99 -14.22
CA GLU A 221 -7.90 -16.38 -13.32
C GLU A 221 -9.23 -17.16 -13.36
N GLY A 222 -9.76 -17.54 -12.18
CA GLY A 222 -11.00 -18.29 -12.03
C GLY A 222 -10.93 -19.78 -12.43
N LYS A 223 -9.75 -20.29 -12.78
CA LYS A 223 -9.53 -21.71 -13.12
C LYS A 223 -8.72 -22.40 -12.03
N PRO A 224 -8.82 -23.73 -11.89
CA PRO A 224 -8.00 -24.46 -10.94
C PRO A 224 -6.52 -24.08 -11.05
N VAL A 225 -5.90 -23.84 -9.91
CA VAL A 225 -4.48 -23.56 -9.82
C VAL A 225 -3.66 -24.64 -10.53
N GLN A 226 -2.68 -24.23 -11.32
CA GLN A 226 -1.80 -25.15 -12.05
C GLN A 226 -0.61 -25.53 -11.17
N PRO A 227 -0.20 -26.81 -11.13
CA PRO A 227 1.00 -27.23 -10.40
C PRO A 227 2.25 -26.48 -10.89
N THR A 228 3.15 -26.15 -9.97
CA THR A 228 4.41 -25.48 -10.27
C THR A 228 5.46 -25.75 -9.19
N LYS A 229 6.74 -25.72 -9.58
CA LYS A 229 7.90 -25.70 -8.67
C LYS A 229 8.37 -24.30 -8.31
N THR A 230 7.67 -23.26 -8.79
CA THR A 230 8.02 -21.86 -8.51
C THR A 230 7.96 -21.58 -7.01
N LYS A 231 8.96 -20.85 -6.50
CA LYS A 231 9.06 -20.40 -5.12
C LYS A 231 9.27 -18.90 -5.05
N VAL A 232 8.60 -18.26 -4.10
CA VAL A 232 8.73 -16.83 -3.77
C VAL A 232 9.03 -16.74 -2.27
N ASN A 233 10.27 -16.39 -1.93
CA ASN A 233 10.80 -16.54 -0.57
C ASN A 233 11.29 -15.22 0.02
N GLY A 234 11.21 -15.10 1.34
CA GLY A 234 11.76 -13.97 2.11
C GLY A 234 10.98 -12.66 1.92
N GLY A 235 9.76 -12.70 1.39
CA GLY A 235 8.91 -11.52 1.33
C GLY A 235 8.44 -11.17 2.74
N LYS A 236 8.75 -9.97 3.23
CA LYS A 236 8.45 -9.61 4.64
C LYS A 236 7.76 -8.27 4.75
N TRP A 237 6.51 -8.27 5.22
CA TRP A 237 5.86 -7.04 5.65
C TRP A 237 6.40 -6.64 7.02
N LEU A 238 6.96 -5.43 7.12
CA LEU A 238 7.51 -4.87 8.36
C LEU A 238 6.43 -4.24 9.24
N HIS A 239 5.38 -3.73 8.62
CA HIS A 239 4.10 -3.36 9.23
C HIS A 239 3.03 -3.19 8.13
N THR A 240 1.77 -3.14 8.53
CA THR A 240 0.66 -2.73 7.67
C THR A 240 -0.36 -1.99 8.52
N ASP A 241 -0.88 -0.89 7.98
CA ASP A 241 -1.88 -0.06 8.61
C ASP A 241 -3.07 0.13 7.67
N LEU A 242 -4.28 0.13 8.22
CA LEU A 242 -5.49 0.62 7.56
C LEU A 242 -5.62 2.13 7.79
N LEU A 243 -6.29 2.79 6.86
CA LEU A 243 -6.65 4.19 6.96
C LEU A 243 -8.16 4.27 7.21
N ARG A 244 -8.58 4.85 8.33
CA ARG A 244 -9.99 4.92 8.75
C ARG A 244 -10.50 6.34 8.77
N MET A 245 -11.65 6.60 8.16
CA MET A 245 -12.33 7.88 8.29
C MET A 245 -13.12 7.93 9.61
N GLU A 246 -12.77 8.87 10.49
CA GLU A 246 -13.43 9.11 11.77
C GLU A 246 -13.62 10.61 11.97
N ASN A 247 -14.88 11.05 12.12
CA ASN A 247 -15.24 12.46 12.35
C ASN A 247 -14.55 13.45 11.36
N GLY A 248 -14.48 13.07 10.08
CA GLY A 248 -13.87 13.87 9.02
C GLY A 248 -12.34 13.87 8.99
N LYS A 249 -11.69 12.99 9.76
CA LYS A 249 -10.23 12.81 9.76
C LYS A 249 -9.86 11.38 9.41
N VAL A 250 -8.77 11.23 8.66
CA VAL A 250 -8.18 9.91 8.39
C VAL A 250 -7.24 9.55 9.54
N LEU A 251 -7.53 8.45 10.22
CA LEU A 251 -6.71 7.85 11.26
C LEU A 251 -5.93 6.67 10.70
N ILE A 252 -4.70 6.50 11.19
CA ILE A 252 -3.85 5.35 10.86
C ILE A 252 -4.06 4.30 11.94
N VAL A 253 -4.37 3.08 11.53
CA VAL A 253 -4.79 2.02 12.44
C VAL A 253 -4.04 0.73 12.12
N PRO A 254 -3.34 0.10 13.08
CA PRO A 254 -2.58 -1.12 12.81
C PRO A 254 -3.46 -2.22 12.23
N PHE A 255 -3.05 -2.85 11.12
CA PHE A 255 -3.77 -3.96 10.49
C PHE A 255 -3.45 -5.29 11.20
N GLN A 256 -3.79 -5.34 12.49
CA GLN A 256 -3.49 -6.45 13.38
C GLN A 256 -4.39 -7.68 13.16
N SER A 257 -4.04 -8.82 13.77
CA SER A 257 -4.70 -10.13 13.56
C SER A 257 -6.20 -10.21 13.81
N GLU A 258 -6.73 -9.25 14.54
CA GLU A 258 -8.15 -9.16 14.87
C GLU A 258 -8.92 -8.23 13.90
N ARG A 259 -8.22 -7.61 12.94
CA ARG A 259 -8.76 -6.70 11.91
C ARG A 259 -8.70 -7.26 10.49
N TYR A 260 -8.19 -8.48 10.30
CA TYR A 260 -8.19 -9.15 9.00
C TYR A 260 -8.80 -10.55 9.03
N THR A 261 -9.32 -10.96 7.89
CA THR A 261 -9.49 -12.36 7.52
C THR A 261 -8.24 -12.84 6.79
N GLU A 262 -7.72 -14.00 7.18
CA GLU A 262 -6.59 -14.63 6.52
C GLU A 262 -7.03 -15.54 5.38
N MET A 263 -6.31 -15.47 4.26
CA MET A 263 -6.53 -16.36 3.12
C MET A 263 -5.18 -16.86 2.60
N ASN A 264 -5.01 -18.19 2.61
CA ASN A 264 -3.85 -18.90 2.09
C ASN A 264 -4.35 -19.83 0.98
N CYS A 265 -4.38 -19.32 -0.24
CA CYS A 265 -5.04 -19.96 -1.36
C CYS A 265 -4.01 -20.52 -2.34
N PRO A 266 -4.19 -21.72 -2.89
CA PRO A 266 -5.39 -22.57 -2.81
C PRO A 266 -5.52 -23.36 -1.50
N ASN A 267 -4.41 -23.56 -0.78
CA ASN A 267 -4.35 -24.31 0.47
C ASN A 267 -3.18 -23.81 1.34
N VAL A 268 -3.34 -23.87 2.66
CA VAL A 268 -2.33 -23.50 3.66
C VAL A 268 -0.99 -24.20 3.49
N SER A 269 -0.95 -25.43 2.95
CA SER A 269 0.30 -26.21 2.79
C SER A 269 1.30 -25.57 1.83
N PHE A 270 0.89 -24.63 0.97
CA PHE A 270 1.77 -23.91 0.04
C PHE A 270 2.45 -22.69 0.66
N PHE A 271 2.16 -22.40 1.94
CA PHE A 271 2.61 -21.19 2.62
C PHE A 271 3.35 -21.51 3.91
N SER A 272 4.50 -20.87 4.08
CA SER A 272 5.16 -20.75 5.38
C SER A 272 5.09 -19.28 5.79
N VAL A 273 4.28 -19.01 6.80
CA VAL A 273 4.03 -17.66 7.34
C VAL A 273 4.58 -17.59 8.75
N MET A 274 5.51 -16.66 8.99
CA MET A 274 6.18 -16.49 10.27
C MET A 274 5.92 -15.09 10.79
N ALA A 275 5.32 -15.00 11.99
CA ALA A 275 5.12 -13.75 12.70
C ALA A 275 4.99 -14.01 14.20
N SER A 276 5.78 -13.28 15.00
CA SER A 276 5.58 -13.18 16.45
C SER A 276 4.29 -12.42 16.79
N ASP A 277 3.80 -12.54 18.02
CA ASP A 277 2.62 -11.77 18.46
C ASP A 277 2.84 -10.25 18.34
N ALA A 278 4.06 -9.79 18.60
CA ALA A 278 4.43 -8.39 18.42
C ALA A 278 4.39 -7.95 16.95
N GLU A 279 4.81 -8.82 16.03
CA GLU A 279 4.70 -8.57 14.59
C GLU A 279 3.24 -8.56 14.13
N LYS A 280 2.43 -9.53 14.58
CA LYS A 280 1.00 -9.59 14.26
C LYS A 280 0.25 -8.34 14.71
N ARG A 281 0.59 -7.76 15.86
CA ARG A 281 -0.01 -6.49 16.35
C ARG A 281 0.24 -5.27 15.47
N LYS A 282 1.24 -5.32 14.58
CA LYS A 282 1.52 -4.25 13.61
C LYS A 282 1.27 -4.70 12.16
N GLY A 283 0.58 -5.82 11.95
CA GLY A 283 0.32 -6.36 10.62
C GLY A 283 1.58 -6.83 9.88
N ALA A 284 2.63 -7.19 10.60
CA ALA A 284 3.89 -7.68 10.05
C ALA A 284 3.91 -9.21 9.97
N GLU A 285 4.53 -9.76 8.92
CA GLU A 285 4.78 -11.19 8.74
C GLU A 285 5.84 -11.41 7.67
N GLU A 286 6.58 -12.50 7.79
CA GLU A 286 7.39 -13.06 6.72
C GLU A 286 6.63 -14.18 6.00
N ILE A 287 6.69 -14.19 4.67
CA ILE A 287 5.88 -15.04 3.80
C ILE A 287 6.81 -15.75 2.82
N ASN A 288 6.68 -17.07 2.78
CA ASN A 288 7.29 -17.92 1.76
C ASN A 288 6.19 -18.72 1.05
N ILE A 289 6.12 -18.60 -0.27
CA ILE A 289 5.15 -19.30 -1.12
C ILE A 289 5.91 -20.34 -1.96
N SER A 290 5.48 -21.59 -1.90
CA SER A 290 6.09 -22.71 -2.63
C SER A 290 5.00 -23.50 -3.34
N GLY A 291 5.02 -23.56 -4.68
CA GLY A 291 4.03 -24.32 -5.45
C GLY A 291 4.07 -25.83 -5.22
N THR A 292 5.14 -26.34 -4.59
CA THR A 292 5.29 -27.75 -4.17
C THR A 292 4.94 -27.99 -2.70
N GLY A 293 4.55 -26.95 -1.96
CA GLY A 293 4.33 -27.04 -0.52
C GLY A 293 5.58 -26.79 0.32
N HIS A 294 5.38 -26.72 1.64
CA HIS A 294 6.40 -26.72 2.70
C HIS A 294 6.23 -27.93 3.62
#